data_AF-A0A8T6M4M6-F1
#
_entry.id   AF-A0A8T6M4M6-F1
#
_cell.length_a   1.000
_cell.length_b   1.000
_cell.length_c   1.000
_cell.angle_alpha   90.00
_cell.angle_beta   90.00
_cell.angle_gamma   90.00
#
_symmetry.space_group_name_H-M   'P 1'
#
loop_
_entity.id
_entity.type
_entity.pdbx_description
1 polymer ?
#
loop_
_entity_poly.entity_id
_entity_poly.type
_entity_poly.pdbx_seq_one_letter_code
_entity_poly.pdbx_strand_id
1 'polypeptide(L)' 'MKVNILDIKGKPSGQIELPEVFSHPVRSDIVKRSFLAIESSLRQAYGSDPMAGKRTSAHYHGRRRVKFSMIMTNHARIPR' A
#
# COMPACT_ATOMS: atom_id res chain seq x y z
N MET A 1 -11.52 -15.61 -35.06
CA MET A 1 -11.29 -14.35 -35.83
C MET A 1 -9.93 -14.45 -36.50
N LYS A 2 -9.76 -14.04 -37.76
CA LYS A 2 -8.44 -14.06 -38.45
C LYS A 2 -7.76 -12.69 -38.31
N VAL A 3 -6.47 -12.68 -38.02
CA VAL A 3 -5.69 -11.46 -37.78
C VAL A 3 -4.44 -11.47 -38.65
N ASN A 4 -4.06 -10.30 -39.16
CA ASN A 4 -2.89 -10.14 -40.01
C ASN A 4 -1.62 -10.09 -39.17
N ILE A 5 -0.58 -10.80 -39.61
CA ILE A 5 0.79 -10.66 -39.12
C ILE A 5 1.44 -9.54 -39.94
N LEU A 6 2.03 -8.57 -39.24
CA LEU A 6 2.72 -7.44 -39.87
C LEU A 6 4.23 -7.68 -39.85
N ASP A 7 4.89 -7.39 -40.97
CA ASP A 7 6.34 -7.34 -41.07
C ASP A 7 6.88 -6.00 -40.50
N ILE A 8 8.19 -5.90 -40.28
CA ILE A 8 8.87 -4.72 -39.71
C ILE A 8 8.58 -3.44 -40.52
N LYS A 9 8.30 -3.59 -41.82
CA LYS A 9 7.94 -2.50 -42.75
C LYS A 9 6.44 -2.16 -42.74
N GLY A 10 5.66 -2.75 -41.84
CA GLY A 10 4.21 -2.56 -41.72
C GLY A 10 3.36 -3.23 -42.81
N LYS A 11 3.96 -4.10 -43.63
CA LYS A 11 3.24 -4.84 -44.68
C LYS A 11 2.67 -6.15 -44.11
N PRO A 12 1.47 -6.57 -44.51
CA PRO A 12 0.91 -7.85 -44.09
C PRO A 12 1.73 -9.01 -44.71
N SER A 13 2.33 -9.84 -43.85
CA SER A 13 3.15 -10.98 -44.25
C SER A 13 2.41 -12.32 -44.17
N GLY A 14 1.30 -12.39 -43.43
CA GLY A 14 0.48 -13.59 -43.31
C GLY A 14 -0.79 -13.36 -42.48
N GLN A 15 -1.59 -14.42 -42.32
CA GLN A 15 -2.77 -14.41 -41.46
C GLN A 15 -2.73 -15.58 -40.49
N ILE A 16 -3.11 -15.32 -39.23
CA ILE A 16 -3.23 -16.32 -38.18
C ILE A 16 -4.64 -16.31 -37.59
N GLU A 17 -5.08 -17.47 -37.14
CA GLU A 17 -6.33 -17.60 -36.39
C GLU A 17 -6.10 -17.20 -34.94
N LEU A 18 -6.96 -16.31 -34.43
CA LEU A 18 -6.89 -15.82 -33.06
C LEU A 18 -7.30 -16.95 -32.10
N PRO A 19 -6.48 -17.26 -31.07
CA PRO A 19 -6.81 -18.28 -30.08
C PRO A 19 -8.14 -18.01 -29.35
N GLU A 20 -8.78 -19.07 -28.88
CA GLU A 20 -10.10 -19.01 -28.21
C GLU A 20 -10.13 -18.08 -26.99
N VAL A 21 -9.00 -17.87 -26.32
CA VAL A 21 -8.85 -16.99 -25.15
C VAL A 21 -9.34 -15.57 -25.45
N PHE A 22 -9.13 -15.06 -26.66
CA PHE A 22 -9.54 -13.71 -27.05
C PHE A 22 -11.04 -13.57 -27.36
N SER A 23 -11.77 -14.68 -27.46
CA SER A 23 -13.23 -14.66 -27.64
C SER A 23 -13.99 -14.59 -26.31
N HIS A 24 -13.30 -14.72 -25.18
CA HIS A 24 -13.94 -14.72 -23.88
C HIS A 24 -14.45 -13.32 -23.52
N PRO A 25 -15.61 -13.21 -22.85
CA PRO A 25 -16.13 -11.92 -22.42
C PRO A 25 -15.19 -11.26 -21.41
N VAL A 26 -14.98 -9.94 -21.56
CA VAL A 26 -14.11 -9.18 -20.66
C VAL A 26 -14.77 -9.05 -19.29
N ARG A 27 -14.15 -9.67 -18.28
CA ARG A 27 -14.57 -9.62 -16.87
C ARG A 27 -13.70 -8.66 -16.07
N SER A 28 -14.09 -7.39 -16.04
CA SER A 28 -13.34 -6.33 -15.34
C SER A 28 -13.22 -6.56 -13.82
N ASP A 29 -14.18 -7.27 -13.23
CA ASP A 29 -14.18 -7.69 -11.83
C ASP A 29 -13.02 -8.62 -11.49
N ILE A 30 -12.80 -9.67 -12.31
CA ILE A 30 -11.71 -10.62 -12.12
C ILE A 30 -10.37 -9.95 -12.42
N VAL A 31 -10.27 -9.23 -13.54
CA VAL A 31 -9.03 -8.55 -13.94
C VAL A 31 -8.55 -7.62 -12.83
N LYS A 32 -9.45 -6.80 -12.29
CA LYS A 32 -9.13 -5.86 -11.20
C LYS A 32 -8.73 -6.60 -9.93
N ARG A 33 -9.42 -7.69 -9.57
CA ARG A 33 -9.07 -8.50 -8.39
C ARG A 33 -7.68 -9.11 -8.52
N SER A 34 -7.37 -9.72 -9.66
CA SER A 34 -6.06 -10.31 -9.93
C SER A 34 -4.95 -9.26 -9.89
N PHE A 35 -5.19 -8.09 -10.47
CA PHE A 35 -4.24 -6.98 -10.43
C PHE A 35 -3.94 -6.52 -9.00
N LEU A 36 -4.98 -6.25 -8.19
CA LEU A 36 -4.80 -5.81 -6.80
C LEU A 36 -4.09 -6.84 -5.93
N ALA A 37 -4.32 -8.13 -6.16
CA ALA A 37 -3.63 -9.20 -5.44
C ALA A 37 -2.13 -9.22 -5.76
N ILE A 38 -1.76 -9.05 -7.04
CA ILE A 38 -0.36 -8.96 -7.47
C ILE A 38 0.29 -7.70 -6.89
N GLU A 39 -0.36 -6.55 -7.02
CA GLU A 39 0.13 -5.26 -6.50
C GLU A 39 0.36 -5.32 -4.99
N SER A 40 -0.60 -5.88 -4.24
CA SER A 40 -0.49 -6.08 -2.79
C SER A 40 0.69 -6.97 -2.42
N SER A 41 0.95 -8.02 -3.20
CA SER A 41 2.02 -8.98 -2.91
C SER A 41 3.42 -8.38 -3.06
N LEU A 42 3.56 -7.34 -3.88
CA LEU A 42 4.84 -6.64 -4.11
C LEU A 42 5.16 -5.62 -3.01
N ARG A 43 4.19 -5.26 -2.16
CA ARG A 43 4.37 -4.23 -1.14
C ARG A 43 5.25 -4.74 0.01
N GLN A 44 6.33 -4.02 0.30
CA GLN A 44 7.19 -4.31 1.46
C GLN A 44 6.53 -3.84 2.76
N ALA A 45 6.70 -4.63 3.82
CA ALA A 45 6.23 -4.26 5.15
C ALA A 45 7.06 -3.09 5.70
N TYR A 46 6.37 -2.10 6.28
CA TYR A 46 6.97 -0.96 6.94
C TYR A 46 6.14 -0.63 8.18
N GLY A 47 6.78 -0.02 9.18
CA GLY A 47 6.13 0.34 10.42
C GLY A 47 7.05 1.19 11.29
N SER A 48 6.47 1.92 12.24
CA SER A 48 7.22 2.67 13.24
C SER A 48 7.82 1.73 14.31
N ASP A 49 8.89 2.17 14.98
CA ASP A 49 9.47 1.44 16.12
C ASP A 49 8.36 1.19 17.18
N PRO A 50 8.14 -0.06 17.64
CA PRO A 50 7.13 -0.38 18.66
C PRO A 50 7.25 0.45 19.95
N MET A 51 8.46 0.94 20.26
CA MET A 51 8.78 1.77 21.42
C MET A 51 8.89 3.26 21.10
N ALA A 52 8.57 3.68 19.87
CA ALA A 52 8.53 5.09 19.49
C ALA A 52 7.60 5.88 20.44
N GLY A 53 8.18 6.87 21.15
CA GLY A 53 7.47 7.68 22.14
C GLY A 53 7.21 7.04 23.50
N LYS A 54 7.59 5.76 23.71
CA LYS A 54 7.45 5.04 24.99
C LYS A 54 8.75 4.96 25.80
N ARG A 55 9.90 5.20 25.18
CA ARG A 55 11.22 5.24 25.87
C ARG A 55 11.37 6.53 26.69
N THR A 56 10.60 6.68 27.76
CA THR A 56 10.66 7.85 28.64
C THR A 56 10.73 7.43 30.11
N SER A 57 11.57 8.11 30.90
CA SER A 57 11.64 7.98 32.37
C SER A 57 10.70 8.97 33.07
N ALA A 58 9.90 9.72 32.31
CA ALA A 58 8.98 10.70 32.85
C ALA A 58 7.95 9.99 33.74
N HIS A 59 7.97 10.33 35.04
CA HIS A 59 7.06 9.80 36.04
C HIS A 59 6.33 10.97 36.73
N TYR A 60 5.02 10.82 36.95
CA TYR A 60 4.19 11.89 37.52
C TYR A 60 4.36 11.97 39.05
N HIS A 61 4.81 13.12 39.54
CA HIS A 61 4.94 13.39 40.99
C HIS A 61 4.14 14.62 41.46
N GLY A 62 3.13 15.06 40.70
CA GLY A 62 2.33 16.24 41.02
C GLY A 62 1.29 16.02 42.14
N ARG A 63 1.00 17.06 42.93
CA ARG A 63 -0.11 17.10 43.91
C ARG A 63 -1.15 18.12 43.46
N ARG A 64 -2.41 17.67 43.29
CA ARG A 64 -3.54 18.44 42.68
C ARG A 64 -3.79 19.85 43.26
N ARG A 65 -3.34 20.14 44.49
CA ARG A 65 -3.61 21.41 45.20
C ARG A 65 -2.40 22.33 45.35
N VAL A 66 -1.24 21.99 44.80
CA VAL A 66 -0.02 22.79 44.94
C VAL A 66 0.30 23.50 43.61
N LYS A 67 0.23 24.83 43.61
CA LYS A 67 0.61 25.67 42.45
C LYS A 67 2.08 25.42 42.10
N PHE A 68 2.38 25.25 40.81
CA PHE A 68 3.71 24.94 40.26
C PHE A 68 4.28 23.53 40.52
N SER A 69 3.47 22.58 40.99
CA SER A 69 3.95 21.21 41.28
C SER A 69 4.19 20.30 40.07
N MET A 70 4.04 20.80 38.82
CA MET A 70 4.37 20.18 37.50
C MET A 70 3.32 20.48 36.42
N ILE A 71 2.16 21.08 36.76
CA ILE A 71 1.19 21.55 35.77
C ILE A 71 1.70 22.87 35.16
N MET A 72 1.73 22.96 33.81
CA MET A 72 2.17 24.12 33.01
C MET A 72 3.69 24.42 32.95
N THR A 73 4.56 23.40 33.03
CA THR A 73 6.03 23.56 32.82
C THR A 73 6.52 23.33 31.39
N ASN A 74 5.64 23.25 30.37
CA ASN A 74 6.02 23.10 28.96
C ASN A 74 6.97 21.91 28.63
N HIS A 75 6.85 20.78 29.35
CA HIS A 75 7.42 19.49 28.97
C HIS A 75 6.23 18.54 28.75
N ALA A 76 5.84 18.22 27.51
CA ALA A 76 6.32 17.02 26.80
C ALA A 76 6.17 15.70 27.59
N ARG A 77 5.72 14.65 26.89
CA ARG A 77 4.79 13.60 27.40
C ARG A 77 5.26 12.67 28.54
N ILE A 78 4.24 12.16 29.26
CA ILE A 78 4.09 10.76 29.74
C ILE A 78 2.97 10.07 28.93
N PRO A 79 3.26 9.01 28.14
CA PRO A 79 2.27 8.03 27.68
C PRO A 79 2.62 6.59 28.14
N ARG A 80 1.61 5.91 28.69
CA ARG A 80 1.58 4.58 29.36
C ARG A 80 2.79 3.65 29.23
#